data_AF-A0A954Q3N8-F1
#
_entry.id   AF-A0A954Q3N8-F1
#
_cell.length_a   1.000
_cell.length_b   1.000
_cell.length_c   1.000
_cell.angle_alpha   90.00
_cell.angle_beta   90.00
_cell.angle_gamma   90.00
#
_symmetry.space_group_name_H-M   'P 1'
#
loop_
_entity.id
_entity.type
_entity.pdbx_description
1 polymer ?
#
loop_
_entity_poly.entity_id
_entity_poly.type
_entity_poly.pdbx_seq_one_letter_code
_entity_poly.pdbx_strand_id
1 'polypeptide(L)'
;MKPFPRLPNRSTRRSLWLGVVCAFFACTSLLAQEIEGNNGNKHPLEPALERAHEGLKLIEETVADYTATIIKRERINGALKEHEFIFAKIRNRKMKDGKVVVPFAVYLKFLKPDAVAGREVIWVEGANDGKIIAHETGLLGFKRFYLPPDGFLAMMGQRYPITDIGIQNLIEQLLVRGKNDLKHDECEVKFYKGAKVDKYVCTLIEVLHPVQRDHFLFSRAHIYIDDTLGVPVRYAAWSWPTEPGGEMVLEEEYTYRNIKLNVGLTDADFDPDNKEYNFP
;
A
#
# COMPACT_ATOMS: atom_id res chain seq x y z
N MET A 1 8.69 31.09 72.53
CA MET A 1 7.46 31.51 71.81
C MET A 1 7.10 32.94 72.21
N LYS A 2 6.98 33.81 71.19
CA LYS A 2 6.74 35.28 71.10
C LYS A 2 7.90 35.95 70.31
N PRO A 3 7.69 37.00 69.46
CA PRO A 3 6.54 37.92 69.40
C PRO A 3 5.94 38.22 67.98
N PHE A 4 4.84 38.98 67.98
CA PHE A 4 4.15 39.77 66.91
C PHE A 4 5.08 40.83 66.22
N PRO A 5 4.71 41.67 65.18
CA PRO A 5 3.37 42.17 64.77
C PRO A 5 3.09 42.52 63.25
N ARG A 6 1.78 42.79 63.00
CA ARG A 6 1.08 43.78 62.12
C ARG A 6 1.48 44.12 60.65
N LEU A 7 0.40 44.19 59.86
CA LEU A 7 0.19 44.59 58.45
C LEU A 7 0.64 46.03 58.09
N PRO A 8 0.78 46.36 56.78
CA PRO A 8 -0.21 47.28 56.20
C PRO A 8 -0.63 47.02 54.73
N ASN A 9 -1.59 47.85 54.33
CA ASN A 9 -2.46 47.83 53.16
C ASN A 9 -1.91 48.69 51.99
N ARG A 10 -2.35 48.36 50.76
CA ARG A 10 -2.39 49.17 49.50
C ARG A 10 -1.09 49.84 48.98
N SER A 11 -0.73 49.57 47.72
CA SER A 11 -0.77 50.60 46.65
C SER A 11 -0.48 50.03 45.26
N THR A 12 -1.04 50.75 44.28
CA THR A 12 -1.10 50.59 42.83
C THR A 12 0.22 50.95 42.13
N ARG A 13 0.61 50.22 41.07
CA ARG A 13 1.27 50.70 39.80
C ARG A 13 1.80 49.49 39.02
N ARG A 14 1.18 49.17 37.87
CA ARG A 14 1.64 49.48 36.49
C ARG A 14 3.00 48.87 36.09
N SER A 15 2.88 47.88 35.18
CA SER A 15 3.73 47.60 34.01
C SER A 15 5.22 47.33 34.21
N LEU A 16 5.67 46.12 33.87
CA LEU A 16 6.49 45.86 32.67
C LEU A 16 6.52 44.35 32.41
N TRP A 17 5.98 43.94 31.26
CA TRP A 17 6.21 42.61 30.70
C TRP A 17 7.65 42.56 30.18
N LEU A 18 8.53 41.83 30.85
CA LEU A 18 9.80 41.40 30.26
C LEU A 18 9.56 40.04 29.62
N GLY A 19 9.68 40.03 28.28
CA GLY A 19 9.50 38.84 27.45
C GLY A 19 10.47 37.74 27.83
N VAL A 20 9.92 36.60 28.25
CA VAL A 20 10.57 35.32 28.09
C VAL A 20 10.36 34.94 26.63
N VAL A 21 11.40 35.11 25.82
CA VAL A 21 11.49 34.48 24.51
C VAL A 21 11.62 32.97 24.76
N CYS A 22 10.47 32.30 24.89
CA CYS A 22 10.39 30.86 24.68
C CYS A 22 10.74 30.63 23.21
N ALA A 23 12.00 30.28 22.95
CA ALA A 23 12.38 29.63 21.72
C ALA A 23 11.60 28.31 21.65
N PHE A 24 10.43 28.35 21.00
CA PHE A 24 9.79 27.16 20.49
C PHE A 24 10.78 26.55 19.50
N PHE A 25 11.49 25.52 19.93
CA PHE A 25 11.99 24.51 19.01
C PHE A 25 10.76 23.90 18.36
N ALA A 26 10.33 24.47 17.24
CA ALA A 26 9.51 23.78 16.27
C ALA A 26 10.33 22.56 15.85
N CYS A 27 10.03 21.41 16.45
CA CYS A 27 10.30 20.14 15.81
C CYS A 27 9.48 20.19 14.53
N THR A 28 10.12 20.64 13.44
CA THR A 28 9.56 20.55 12.10
C THR A 28 9.54 19.07 11.76
N SER A 29 8.51 18.39 12.28
CA SER A 29 7.95 17.26 11.57
C SER A 29 7.80 17.71 10.12
N LEU A 30 8.32 16.90 9.21
CA LEU A 30 8.23 17.15 7.78
C LEU A 30 6.73 17.02 7.44
N LEU A 31 5.98 18.11 7.60
CA LEU A 31 4.54 18.12 7.45
C LEU A 31 4.26 18.04 5.97
N ALA A 32 3.59 16.97 5.56
CA ALA A 32 3.03 16.89 4.23
C ALA A 32 2.02 18.04 4.08
N GLN A 33 2.14 18.80 3.00
CA GLN A 33 1.28 19.96 2.77
C GLN A 33 0.00 19.49 2.07
N GLU A 34 -1.15 19.69 2.71
CA GLU A 34 -2.45 19.49 2.08
C GLU A 34 -2.62 20.48 0.93
N ILE A 35 -3.14 20.02 -0.20
CA ILE A 35 -3.43 20.84 -1.37
C ILE A 35 -4.92 20.70 -1.67
N GLU A 36 -5.60 21.83 -1.88
CA GLU A 36 -7.00 21.84 -2.28
C GLU A 36 -7.19 21.11 -3.62
N GLY A 37 -7.98 20.05 -3.60
CA GLY A 37 -8.45 19.36 -4.79
C GLY A 37 -9.59 20.13 -5.46
N ASN A 38 -9.24 20.96 -6.43
CA ASN A 38 -10.06 21.66 -7.43
C ASN A 38 -11.44 22.29 -7.04
N ASN A 39 -11.56 23.58 -7.36
CA ASN A 39 -12.79 24.37 -7.45
C ASN A 39 -13.59 24.03 -8.73
N GLY A 40 -14.76 23.40 -8.60
CA GLY A 40 -15.71 23.22 -9.71
C GLY A 40 -16.66 22.03 -9.53
N ASN A 41 -17.72 21.97 -10.34
CA ASN A 41 -18.84 21.02 -10.33
C ASN A 41 -18.48 19.53 -10.62
N LYS A 42 -17.25 19.12 -10.32
CA LYS A 42 -16.65 17.81 -10.61
C LYS A 42 -16.60 16.95 -9.35
N HIS A 43 -16.66 15.63 -9.51
CA HIS A 43 -16.62 14.72 -8.37
C HIS A 43 -15.23 14.74 -7.70
N PRO A 44 -15.10 14.72 -6.35
CA PRO A 44 -13.80 14.81 -5.65
C PRO A 44 -12.76 13.77 -6.05
N LEU A 45 -13.18 12.58 -6.49
CA LEU A 45 -12.30 11.50 -6.99
C LEU A 45 -11.72 11.72 -8.38
N GLU A 46 -12.26 12.64 -9.19
CA GLU A 46 -11.79 12.83 -10.58
C GLU A 46 -10.26 13.04 -10.67
N PRO A 47 -9.63 13.93 -9.87
CA PRO A 47 -8.18 14.12 -9.94
C PRO A 47 -7.37 12.87 -9.55
N ALA A 48 -7.89 12.05 -8.63
CA ALA A 48 -7.24 10.81 -8.23
C ALA A 48 -7.32 9.76 -9.35
N LEU A 49 -8.47 9.69 -10.04
CA LEU A 49 -8.65 8.84 -11.21
C LEU A 49 -7.78 9.28 -12.38
N GLU A 50 -7.70 10.58 -12.67
CA GLU A 50 -6.81 11.12 -13.72
C GLU A 50 -5.36 10.67 -13.45
N ARG A 51 -4.85 10.88 -12.23
CA ARG A 51 -3.51 10.44 -11.84
C ARG A 51 -3.31 8.92 -11.92
N ALA A 52 -4.32 8.13 -11.58
CA ALA A 52 -4.26 6.67 -11.72
C ALA A 52 -4.20 6.23 -13.19
N HIS A 53 -4.93 6.88 -14.11
CA HIS A 53 -4.83 6.59 -15.54
C HIS A 53 -3.45 6.98 -16.10
N GLU A 54 -2.88 8.11 -15.67
CA GLU A 54 -1.51 8.52 -16.05
C GLU A 54 -0.47 7.49 -15.59
N GLY A 55 -0.55 7.05 -14.33
CA GLY A 55 0.35 6.04 -13.77
C GLY A 55 0.22 4.69 -14.46
N LEU A 56 -1.01 4.24 -14.76
CA LEU A 56 -1.25 3.00 -15.50
C LEU A 56 -0.61 3.07 -16.89
N LYS A 57 -0.88 4.14 -17.64
CA LYS A 57 -0.31 4.35 -18.97
C LYS A 57 1.22 4.33 -18.94
N LEU A 58 1.83 5.02 -17.97
CA LEU A 58 3.28 5.03 -17.79
C LEU A 58 3.84 3.61 -17.59
N ILE A 59 3.21 2.79 -16.75
CA ILE A 59 3.63 1.41 -16.50
C ILE A 59 3.50 0.55 -17.75
N GLU A 60 2.35 0.65 -18.45
CA GLU A 60 2.10 -0.11 -19.66
C GLU A 60 3.14 0.18 -20.75
N GLU A 61 3.51 1.46 -20.91
CA GLU A 61 4.45 1.92 -21.93
C GLU A 61 5.92 1.67 -21.56
N THR A 62 6.30 1.81 -20.29
CA THR A 62 7.73 1.94 -19.91
C THR A 62 8.26 0.86 -18.98
N VAL A 63 7.39 0.07 -18.33
CA VAL A 63 7.80 -0.95 -17.35
C VAL A 63 7.52 -2.34 -17.89
N ALA A 64 8.58 -3.02 -18.33
CA ALA A 64 8.53 -4.42 -18.79
C ALA A 64 8.47 -5.38 -17.59
N ASP A 65 9.32 -5.14 -16.60
CA ASP A 65 9.48 -5.97 -15.42
C ASP A 65 10.06 -5.17 -14.26
N TYR A 66 10.06 -5.74 -13.07
CA TYR A 66 10.75 -5.18 -11.92
C TYR A 66 11.02 -6.21 -10.82
N THR A 67 11.93 -5.84 -9.92
CA THR A 67 12.07 -6.49 -8.61
C THR A 67 11.69 -5.53 -7.50
N ALA A 68 11.17 -6.06 -6.40
CA ALA A 68 10.85 -5.29 -5.20
C ALA A 68 10.90 -6.17 -3.94
N THR A 69 11.03 -5.52 -2.77
CA THR A 69 10.64 -6.11 -1.49
C THR A 69 9.24 -5.62 -1.15
N ILE A 70 8.26 -6.51 -1.14
CA ILE A 70 6.89 -6.22 -0.74
C ILE A 70 6.76 -6.50 0.75
N ILE A 71 6.32 -5.50 1.51
CA ILE A 71 5.92 -5.65 2.90
C ILE A 71 4.39 -5.63 2.92
N LYS A 72 3.79 -6.74 3.31
CA LYS A 72 2.34 -6.93 3.31
C LYS A 72 1.84 -7.16 4.73
N ARG A 73 0.67 -6.60 5.05
CA ARG A 73 -0.08 -6.97 6.25
C ARG A 73 -1.57 -6.91 5.96
N GLU A 74 -2.28 -7.97 6.30
CA GLU A 74 -3.70 -8.12 6.01
C GLU A 74 -4.47 -8.58 7.24
N ARG A 75 -5.73 -8.16 7.33
CA ARG A 75 -6.73 -8.73 8.22
C ARG A 75 -7.40 -9.89 7.51
N ILE A 76 -7.20 -11.09 8.07
CA ILE A 76 -7.76 -12.35 7.56
C ILE A 76 -8.60 -12.98 8.66
N ASN A 77 -9.86 -13.29 8.35
CA ASN A 77 -10.83 -13.87 9.29
C ASN A 77 -10.93 -13.06 10.60
N GLY A 78 -11.04 -11.73 10.47
CA GLY A 78 -11.18 -10.80 11.61
C GLY A 78 -9.87 -10.48 12.35
N ALA A 79 -8.76 -11.17 12.07
CA ALA A 79 -7.49 -10.95 12.75
C ALA A 79 -6.44 -10.29 11.85
N LEU A 80 -5.91 -9.13 12.28
CA LEU A 80 -4.77 -8.48 11.64
C LEU A 80 -3.52 -9.31 11.85
N LYS A 81 -2.95 -9.82 10.76
CA LYS A 81 -1.75 -10.66 10.81
C LYS A 81 -0.50 -9.82 11.05
N GLU A 82 0.63 -10.49 11.25
CA GLU A 82 1.94 -9.84 11.27
C GLU A 82 2.38 -9.42 9.85
N HIS A 83 3.48 -8.67 9.76
CA HIS A 83 4.03 -8.27 8.48
C HIS A 83 4.73 -9.45 7.79
N GLU A 84 4.36 -9.72 6.55
CA GLU A 84 5.11 -10.57 5.64
C GLU A 84 6.06 -9.72 4.80
N PHE A 85 7.31 -10.18 4.68
CA PHE A 85 8.33 -9.55 3.85
C PHE A 85 8.64 -10.50 2.70
N ILE A 86 8.43 -10.06 1.48
CA ILE A 86 8.46 -10.90 0.28
C ILE A 86 9.40 -10.25 -0.73
N PHE A 87 10.40 -10.98 -1.19
CA PHE A 87 11.12 -10.58 -2.40
C PHE A 87 10.30 -11.00 -3.62
N ALA A 88 10.02 -10.07 -4.51
CA ALA A 88 9.20 -10.29 -5.69
C ALA A 88 9.96 -9.96 -6.96
N LYS A 89 9.82 -10.84 -7.96
CA LYS A 89 10.13 -10.60 -9.37
C LYS A 89 8.80 -10.58 -10.12
N ILE A 90 8.52 -9.50 -10.84
CA ILE A 90 7.24 -9.30 -11.53
C ILE A 90 7.51 -8.86 -12.96
N ARG A 91 6.98 -9.59 -13.94
CA ARG A 91 6.97 -9.21 -15.36
C ARG A 91 5.56 -8.81 -15.75
N ASN A 92 5.41 -7.59 -16.24
CA ASN A 92 4.11 -7.05 -16.64
C ASN A 92 3.62 -7.68 -17.94
N ARG A 93 2.29 -7.87 -18.04
CA ARG A 93 1.64 -8.29 -19.29
C ARG A 93 1.92 -7.27 -20.39
N LYS A 94 2.24 -7.73 -21.60
CA LYS A 94 2.27 -6.87 -22.79
C LYS A 94 1.28 -7.35 -23.84
N MET A 95 0.56 -6.39 -24.39
CA MET A 95 -0.49 -6.61 -25.39
C MET A 95 -0.05 -6.07 -26.75
N LYS A 96 -0.38 -6.79 -27.81
CA LYS A 96 -0.26 -6.30 -29.19
C LYS A 96 -1.45 -6.82 -29.99
N ASP A 97 -2.15 -5.93 -30.68
CA ASP A 97 -3.32 -6.26 -31.52
C ASP A 97 -4.39 -7.10 -30.77
N GLY A 98 -4.65 -6.77 -29.50
CA GLY A 98 -5.61 -7.48 -28.64
C GLY A 98 -5.14 -8.84 -28.13
N LYS A 99 -3.88 -9.22 -28.37
CA LYS A 99 -3.31 -10.50 -27.92
C LYS A 99 -2.19 -10.29 -26.90
N VAL A 100 -2.10 -11.19 -25.94
CA VAL A 100 -0.95 -11.28 -25.02
C VAL A 100 0.28 -11.69 -25.82
N VAL A 101 1.31 -10.85 -25.83
CA VAL A 101 2.62 -11.14 -26.44
C VAL A 101 3.71 -11.39 -25.40
N VAL A 102 3.54 -10.86 -24.20
CA VAL A 102 4.34 -11.21 -23.02
C VAL A 102 3.36 -11.52 -21.89
N PRO A 103 3.35 -12.75 -21.35
CA PRO A 103 2.44 -13.11 -20.27
C PRO A 103 2.84 -12.44 -18.96
N PHE A 104 1.83 -12.08 -18.15
CA PHE A 104 2.05 -11.69 -16.76
C PHE A 104 2.74 -12.85 -16.02
N ALA A 105 3.81 -12.56 -15.29
CA ALA A 105 4.55 -13.59 -14.56
C ALA A 105 5.06 -13.06 -13.21
N VAL A 106 5.02 -13.94 -12.21
CA VAL A 106 5.33 -13.63 -10.82
C VAL A 106 6.21 -14.72 -10.24
N TYR A 107 7.28 -14.32 -9.57
CA TYR A 107 8.01 -15.14 -8.62
C TYR A 107 8.07 -14.42 -7.26
N LEU A 108 7.72 -15.14 -6.20
CA LEU A 108 7.75 -14.66 -4.82
C LEU A 108 8.65 -15.55 -3.99
N LYS A 109 9.48 -14.92 -3.15
CA LYS A 109 10.24 -15.58 -2.08
C LYS A 109 9.93 -14.90 -0.75
N PHE A 110 9.33 -15.66 0.16
CA PHE A 110 8.98 -15.17 1.48
C PHE A 110 10.25 -15.13 2.35
N LEU A 111 10.52 -13.97 2.95
CA LEU A 111 11.72 -13.70 3.74
C LEU A 111 11.44 -13.72 5.24
N LYS A 112 10.28 -13.19 5.63
CA LYS A 112 9.77 -13.12 7.01
C LYS A 112 8.23 -13.13 7.00
N PRO A 113 7.57 -13.52 8.10
CA PRO A 113 8.13 -14.07 9.34
C PRO A 113 8.71 -15.49 9.17
N ASP A 114 9.35 -16.03 10.21
CA ASP A 114 9.99 -17.35 10.16
C ASP A 114 9.03 -18.48 9.79
N ALA A 115 7.73 -18.33 10.11
CA ALA A 115 6.68 -19.29 9.78
C ALA A 115 6.48 -19.52 8.26
N VAL A 116 6.87 -18.56 7.42
CA VAL A 116 6.76 -18.64 5.95
C VAL A 116 8.10 -18.43 5.25
N ALA A 117 9.17 -18.15 6.00
CA ALA A 117 10.47 -17.87 5.43
C ALA A 117 10.98 -19.05 4.60
N GLY A 118 11.46 -18.74 3.39
CA GLY A 118 11.95 -19.69 2.41
C GLY A 118 10.88 -20.28 1.48
N ARG A 119 9.58 -20.02 1.71
CA ARG A 119 8.52 -20.37 0.75
C ARG A 119 8.77 -19.65 -0.56
N GLU A 120 8.64 -20.37 -1.66
CA GLU A 120 8.76 -19.84 -3.02
C GLU A 120 7.51 -20.16 -3.83
N VAL A 121 7.03 -19.20 -4.62
CA VAL A 121 5.82 -19.35 -5.43
C VAL A 121 6.05 -18.74 -6.80
N ILE A 122 5.72 -19.50 -7.85
CA ILE A 122 5.75 -19.06 -9.24
C ILE A 122 4.35 -19.13 -9.82
N TRP A 123 3.98 -18.11 -10.58
CA TRP A 123 2.80 -18.14 -11.45
C TRP A 123 3.10 -17.45 -12.77
N VAL A 124 2.66 -18.05 -13.87
CA VAL A 124 2.81 -17.50 -15.22
C VAL A 124 1.47 -17.63 -15.93
N GLU A 125 0.97 -16.51 -16.44
CA GLU A 125 -0.28 -16.44 -17.18
C GLU A 125 -0.28 -17.41 -18.36
N GLY A 126 -1.28 -18.29 -18.41
CA GLY A 126 -1.44 -19.28 -19.49
C GLY A 126 -0.49 -20.48 -19.44
N ALA A 127 0.37 -20.61 -18.42
CA ALA A 127 1.23 -21.77 -18.21
C ALA A 127 0.74 -22.67 -17.08
N ASN A 128 1.32 -23.87 -16.94
CA ASN A 128 1.10 -24.79 -15.83
C ASN A 128 -0.38 -25.13 -15.56
N ASP A 129 -1.19 -25.23 -16.62
CA ASP A 129 -2.65 -25.36 -16.56
C ASP A 129 -3.34 -24.26 -15.72
N GLY A 130 -2.79 -23.05 -15.74
CA GLY A 130 -3.25 -21.90 -14.96
C GLY A 130 -2.90 -21.97 -13.47
N LYS A 131 -2.15 -22.98 -13.02
CA LYS A 131 -1.83 -23.20 -11.60
C LYS A 131 -0.57 -22.45 -11.17
N ILE A 132 -0.51 -22.11 -9.89
CA ILE A 132 0.74 -21.71 -9.23
C ILE A 132 1.60 -22.96 -9.02
N ILE A 133 2.92 -22.79 -9.01
CA ILE A 133 3.88 -23.77 -8.52
C ILE A 133 4.44 -23.23 -7.21
N ALA A 134 4.14 -23.90 -6.10
CA ALA A 134 4.61 -23.52 -4.77
C ALA A 134 5.60 -24.55 -4.22
N HIS A 135 6.63 -24.04 -3.55
CA HIS A 135 7.55 -24.79 -2.72
C HIS A 135 7.43 -24.26 -1.28
N GLU A 136 7.03 -25.15 -0.37
CA GLU A 136 6.92 -24.87 1.06
C GLU A 136 8.20 -25.26 1.78
N THR A 137 8.45 -24.71 2.98
CA THR A 137 9.59 -25.12 3.81
C THR A 137 9.20 -26.21 4.83
N GLY A 138 10.19 -26.72 5.56
CA GLY A 138 10.00 -27.74 6.57
C GLY A 138 9.59 -29.09 6.00
N LEU A 139 8.67 -29.79 6.66
CA LEU A 139 8.27 -31.17 6.29
C LEU A 139 7.61 -31.27 4.91
N LEU A 140 7.17 -30.15 4.31
CA LEU A 140 6.54 -30.11 2.99
C LEU A 140 7.51 -29.78 1.86
N GLY A 141 8.77 -29.44 2.15
CA GLY A 141 9.75 -28.96 1.16
C GLY A 141 10.36 -30.03 0.25
N PHE A 142 9.91 -31.28 0.33
CA PHE A 142 10.40 -32.36 -0.52
C PHE A 142 9.69 -32.44 -1.89
N LYS A 143 8.66 -31.61 -2.13
CA LYS A 143 7.91 -31.60 -3.40
C LYS A 143 7.41 -30.22 -3.79
N ARG A 144 7.02 -30.09 -5.06
CA ARG A 144 6.28 -28.95 -5.61
C ARG A 144 4.77 -29.16 -5.45
N PHE A 145 4.05 -28.08 -5.21
CA PHE A 145 2.59 -28.05 -5.16
C PHE A 145 2.05 -27.29 -6.35
N TYR A 146 1.07 -27.86 -7.05
CA TYR A 146 0.40 -27.23 -8.18
C TYR A 146 -1.03 -26.89 -7.75
N LEU A 147 -1.32 -25.61 -7.53
CA LEU A 147 -2.59 -25.17 -6.96
C LEU A 147 -3.27 -24.15 -7.87
N PRO A 148 -4.61 -24.20 -8.05
CA PRO A 148 -5.31 -23.10 -8.68
C PRO A 148 -5.11 -21.80 -7.85
N PRO A 149 -4.81 -20.65 -8.49
CA PRO A 149 -4.47 -19.40 -7.78
C PRO A 149 -5.53 -18.89 -6.81
N ASP A 150 -6.80 -19.12 -7.14
CA ASP A 150 -8.00 -18.76 -6.37
C ASP A 150 -8.53 -19.92 -5.51
N GLY A 151 -7.85 -21.07 -5.55
CA GLY A 151 -8.24 -22.23 -4.77
C GLY A 151 -8.03 -22.03 -3.28
N PHE A 152 -8.86 -22.73 -2.48
CA PHE A 152 -8.84 -22.66 -1.01
C PHE A 152 -7.42 -22.74 -0.41
N LEU A 153 -6.59 -23.69 -0.87
CA LEU A 153 -5.22 -23.84 -0.35
C LEU A 153 -4.29 -22.68 -0.72
N ALA A 154 -4.38 -22.15 -1.95
CA ALA A 154 -3.56 -21.02 -2.39
C ALA A 154 -3.97 -19.72 -1.69
N MET A 155 -5.25 -19.57 -1.40
CA MET A 155 -5.84 -18.40 -0.74
C MET A 155 -5.72 -18.45 0.80
N MET A 156 -5.23 -19.54 1.39
CA MET A 156 -5.09 -19.60 2.85
C MET A 156 -4.13 -18.52 3.35
N GLY A 157 -4.67 -17.60 4.17
CA GLY A 157 -3.92 -16.47 4.70
C GLY A 157 -3.69 -15.33 3.71
N GLN A 158 -4.37 -15.32 2.57
CA GLN A 158 -4.28 -14.29 1.54
C GLN A 158 -5.63 -13.62 1.34
N ARG A 159 -5.65 -12.29 1.17
CA ARG A 159 -6.88 -11.57 0.81
C ARG A 159 -7.16 -11.59 -0.70
N TYR A 160 -6.11 -11.70 -1.51
CA TYR A 160 -6.18 -11.72 -2.98
C TYR A 160 -5.32 -12.85 -3.57
N PRO A 161 -5.69 -13.38 -4.74
CA PRO A 161 -4.88 -14.37 -5.43
C PRO A 161 -3.56 -13.74 -5.93
N ILE A 162 -2.56 -14.58 -6.17
CA ILE A 162 -1.26 -14.13 -6.72
C ILE A 162 -1.42 -13.42 -8.08
N THR A 163 -2.51 -13.67 -8.80
CA THR A 163 -2.81 -13.03 -10.09
C THR A 163 -3.04 -11.52 -9.97
N ASP A 164 -3.35 -11.03 -8.78
CA ASP A 164 -3.67 -9.63 -8.50
C ASP A 164 -2.45 -8.84 -8.01
N ILE A 165 -1.33 -9.51 -7.76
CA ILE A 165 -0.14 -8.86 -7.22
C ILE A 165 0.49 -7.90 -8.23
N GLY A 166 1.13 -6.87 -7.73
CA GLY A 166 1.96 -5.96 -8.52
C GLY A 166 1.35 -4.59 -8.71
N ILE A 167 2.19 -3.65 -9.09
CA ILE A 167 1.87 -2.22 -9.12
C ILE A 167 0.82 -1.93 -10.20
N GLN A 168 0.93 -2.55 -11.37
CA GLN A 168 -0.06 -2.39 -12.45
C GLN A 168 -1.46 -2.86 -11.99
N ASN A 169 -1.56 -4.09 -11.50
CA ASN A 169 -2.81 -4.67 -11.03
C ASN A 169 -3.42 -3.86 -9.88
N LEU A 170 -2.60 -3.35 -8.96
CA LEU A 170 -3.06 -2.43 -7.90
C LEU A 170 -3.72 -1.18 -8.50
N ILE A 171 -3.10 -0.53 -9.48
CA ILE A 171 -3.70 0.66 -10.13
C ILE A 171 -5.01 0.29 -10.85
N GLU A 172 -5.03 -0.82 -11.58
CA GLU A 172 -6.24 -1.29 -12.27
C GLU A 172 -7.40 -1.54 -11.28
N GLN A 173 -7.13 -2.17 -10.14
CA GLN A 173 -8.13 -2.36 -9.09
C GLN A 173 -8.60 -1.04 -8.48
N LEU A 174 -7.69 -0.09 -8.23
CA LEU A 174 -8.04 1.23 -7.71
C LEU A 174 -8.90 2.02 -8.71
N LEU A 175 -8.64 1.89 -10.01
CA LEU A 175 -9.48 2.49 -11.06
C LEU A 175 -10.88 1.88 -11.10
N VAL A 176 -11.01 0.56 -10.95
CA VAL A 176 -12.32 -0.10 -10.86
C VAL A 176 -13.08 0.38 -9.62
N ARG A 177 -12.42 0.43 -8.45
CA ARG A 177 -13.01 0.92 -7.19
C ARG A 177 -13.45 2.37 -7.33
N GLY A 178 -12.57 3.27 -7.74
CA GLY A 178 -12.89 4.69 -7.87
C GLY A 178 -13.99 4.97 -8.91
N LYS A 179 -14.09 4.19 -10.00
CA LYS A 179 -15.22 4.30 -10.95
C LYS A 179 -16.55 3.89 -10.35
N ASN A 180 -16.57 2.97 -9.39
CA ASN A 180 -17.79 2.64 -8.64
C ASN A 180 -18.13 3.75 -7.66
N ASP A 181 -17.12 4.30 -6.97
CA ASP A 181 -17.32 5.40 -6.02
C ASP A 181 -17.84 6.67 -6.70
N LEU A 182 -17.48 6.96 -7.97
CA LEU A 182 -18.05 8.08 -8.76
C LEU A 182 -19.58 8.08 -8.88
N LYS A 183 -20.25 6.97 -8.57
CA LYS A 183 -21.72 6.84 -8.60
C LYS A 183 -22.37 7.40 -7.33
N HIS A 184 -21.57 7.84 -6.35
CA HIS A 184 -22.00 8.20 -5.01
C HIS A 184 -21.30 9.47 -4.52
N ASP A 185 -22.04 10.45 -4.00
CA ASP A 185 -21.47 11.73 -3.55
C ASP A 185 -20.79 11.68 -2.17
N GLU A 186 -20.94 10.57 -1.42
CA GLU A 186 -20.44 10.40 -0.04
C GLU A 186 -18.93 10.06 0.01
N CYS A 187 -18.10 10.84 -0.69
CA CYS A 187 -16.66 10.64 -0.79
C CYS A 187 -15.88 11.95 -0.62
N GLU A 188 -14.91 11.96 0.30
CA GLU A 188 -13.96 13.06 0.46
C GLU A 188 -12.59 12.61 -0.06
N VAL A 189 -11.88 13.50 -0.78
CA VAL A 189 -10.56 13.20 -1.34
C VAL A 189 -9.60 14.33 -1.04
N LYS A 190 -8.44 13.98 -0.48
CA LYS A 190 -7.39 14.94 -0.12
C LYS A 190 -6.05 14.52 -0.66
N PHE A 191 -5.23 15.51 -1.01
CA PHE A 191 -3.90 15.31 -1.54
C PHE A 191 -2.87 15.96 -0.62
N TYR A 192 -1.84 15.20 -0.27
CA TYR A 192 -0.76 15.67 0.60
C TYR A 192 0.58 15.48 -0.11
N LYS A 193 1.29 16.56 -0.41
CA LYS A 193 2.64 16.50 -1.01
C LYS A 193 3.72 16.36 0.04
N GLY A 194 4.83 15.71 -0.32
CA GLY A 194 6.00 15.56 0.54
C GLY A 194 5.87 14.48 1.61
N ALA A 195 4.85 13.61 1.50
CA ALA A 195 4.75 12.41 2.32
C ALA A 195 5.98 11.52 2.07
N LYS A 196 6.40 10.75 3.07
CA LYS A 196 7.57 9.87 2.96
C LYS A 196 7.21 8.43 3.24
N VAL A 197 7.65 7.55 2.36
CA VAL A 197 7.60 6.10 2.55
C VAL A 197 9.02 5.58 2.35
N ASP A 198 9.70 5.23 3.44
CA ASP A 198 11.12 4.86 3.40
C ASP A 198 11.98 5.96 2.74
N LYS A 199 12.56 5.68 1.57
CA LYS A 199 13.35 6.64 0.78
C LYS A 199 12.55 7.43 -0.26
N TYR A 200 11.27 7.08 -0.46
CA TYR A 200 10.41 7.67 -1.49
C TYR A 200 9.76 8.95 -0.95
N VAL A 201 9.77 10.00 -1.77
CA VAL A 201 8.99 11.22 -1.55
C VAL A 201 7.75 11.10 -2.41
N CYS A 202 6.60 11.23 -1.78
CA CYS A 202 5.33 10.86 -2.36
C CYS A 202 4.32 11.99 -2.28
N THR A 203 3.40 11.96 -3.23
CA THR A 203 2.07 12.51 -3.05
C THR A 203 1.18 11.42 -2.43
N LEU A 204 0.60 11.67 -1.25
CA LEU A 204 -0.44 10.85 -0.66
C LEU A 204 -1.80 11.31 -1.16
N ILE A 205 -2.60 10.37 -1.65
CA ILE A 205 -4.03 10.52 -1.89
C ILE A 205 -4.76 9.83 -0.72
N GLU A 206 -5.54 10.60 0.03
CA GLU A 206 -6.49 10.08 1.01
C GLU A 206 -7.89 10.11 0.41
N VAL A 207 -8.55 8.95 0.41
CA VAL A 207 -9.96 8.80 0.08
C VAL A 207 -10.69 8.41 1.36
N LEU A 208 -11.77 9.12 1.70
CA LEU A 208 -12.56 8.91 2.90
C LEU A 208 -14.05 8.74 2.55
N HIS A 209 -14.62 7.64 2.99
CA HIS A 209 -16.06 7.36 3.02
C HIS A 209 -16.53 7.46 4.48
N PRO A 210 -17.11 8.59 4.89
CA PRO A 210 -17.40 8.86 6.30
C PRO A 210 -18.51 7.97 6.87
N VAL A 211 -19.45 7.54 6.03
CA VAL A 211 -20.61 6.73 6.42
C VAL A 211 -20.48 5.34 5.81
N GLN A 212 -20.70 4.30 6.63
CA GLN A 212 -20.69 2.93 6.15
C GLN A 212 -21.88 2.66 5.24
N ARG A 213 -21.59 2.17 4.04
CA ARG A 213 -22.57 1.79 3.01
C ARG A 213 -22.14 0.47 2.37
N ASP A 214 -23.10 -0.32 1.90
CA ASP A 214 -22.83 -1.62 1.27
C ASP A 214 -22.01 -1.52 -0.03
N HIS A 215 -22.00 -0.34 -0.68
CA HIS A 215 -21.24 -0.09 -1.91
C HIS A 215 -19.81 0.42 -1.66
N PHE A 216 -19.46 0.82 -0.43
CA PHE A 216 -18.10 1.23 -0.09
C PHE A 216 -17.38 0.08 0.62
N LEU A 217 -16.22 -0.31 0.08
CA LEU A 217 -15.44 -1.41 0.65
C LEU A 217 -14.67 -1.00 1.91
N PHE A 218 -14.24 0.25 1.99
CA PHE A 218 -13.41 0.79 3.06
C PHE A 218 -13.89 2.17 3.49
N SER A 219 -13.68 2.51 4.76
CA SER A 219 -13.88 3.87 5.27
C SER A 219 -12.77 4.80 4.81
N ARG A 220 -11.52 4.32 4.77
CA ARG A 220 -10.38 5.13 4.36
C ARG A 220 -9.44 4.34 3.48
N ALA A 221 -8.89 4.99 2.45
CA ALA A 221 -7.78 4.48 1.67
C ALA A 221 -6.67 5.54 1.58
N HIS A 222 -5.44 5.12 1.82
CA HIS A 222 -4.23 5.90 1.62
C HIS A 222 -3.44 5.30 0.46
N ILE A 223 -3.17 6.10 -0.56
CA ILE A 223 -2.39 5.71 -1.74
C ILE A 223 -1.20 6.66 -1.83
N TYR A 224 0.01 6.14 -1.63
CA TYR A 224 1.25 6.90 -1.73
C TYR A 224 1.87 6.66 -3.09
N ILE A 225 1.91 7.72 -3.91
CA ILE A 225 2.49 7.70 -5.25
C ILE A 225 3.85 8.36 -5.17
N ASP A 226 4.92 7.64 -5.52
CA ASP A 226 6.26 8.22 -5.56
C ASP A 226 6.36 9.27 -6.67
N ASP A 227 6.84 10.47 -6.31
CA ASP A 227 6.84 11.62 -7.21
C ASP A 227 7.88 11.48 -8.35
N THR A 228 8.84 10.54 -8.25
CA THR A 228 9.86 10.31 -9.27
C THR A 228 9.46 9.16 -10.21
N LEU A 229 9.01 8.04 -9.66
CA LEU A 229 8.60 6.85 -10.41
C LEU A 229 7.20 7.00 -11.01
N GLY A 230 6.34 7.84 -10.43
CA GLY A 230 4.96 8.04 -10.89
C GLY A 230 4.04 6.86 -10.59
N VAL A 231 4.41 5.97 -9.67
CA VAL A 231 3.66 4.75 -9.35
C VAL A 231 3.37 4.61 -7.85
N PRO A 232 2.31 3.88 -7.46
CA PRO A 232 2.04 3.58 -6.05
C PRO A 232 3.18 2.77 -5.42
N VAL A 233 3.73 3.28 -4.32
CA VAL A 233 4.73 2.58 -3.50
C VAL A 233 4.17 2.12 -2.16
N ARG A 234 3.02 2.63 -1.74
CA ARG A 234 2.27 2.11 -0.60
C ARG A 234 0.77 2.30 -0.77
N TYR A 235 0.02 1.29 -0.37
CA TYR A 235 -1.42 1.32 -0.23
C TYR A 235 -1.79 0.85 1.18
N ALA A 236 -2.76 1.51 1.81
CA ALA A 236 -3.35 1.04 3.04
C ALA A 236 -4.84 1.37 3.06
N ALA A 237 -5.66 0.47 3.58
CA ALA A 237 -7.09 0.69 3.68
C ALA A 237 -7.65 0.22 5.02
N TRP A 238 -8.63 0.97 5.51
CA TRP A 238 -9.28 0.75 6.80
C TRP A 238 -10.79 0.68 6.62
N SER A 239 -11.42 -0.27 7.31
CA SER A 239 -12.87 -0.32 7.50
C SER A 239 -13.31 0.62 8.64
N TRP A 240 -14.62 0.85 8.75
CA TRP A 240 -15.20 1.69 9.80
C TRP A 240 -14.93 1.13 11.21
N PRO A 241 -14.95 1.99 12.24
CA PRO A 241 -14.87 1.53 13.62
C PRO A 241 -15.96 0.50 13.95
N THR A 242 -15.62 -0.51 14.77
CA THR A 242 -16.59 -1.50 15.26
C THR A 242 -17.45 -0.99 16.40
N GLU A 243 -17.08 0.15 17.00
CA GLU A 243 -17.78 0.80 18.10
C GLU A 243 -17.93 2.31 17.80
N PRO A 244 -19.03 2.96 18.22
CA PRO A 244 -19.22 4.40 18.02
C PRO A 244 -18.06 5.21 18.60
N GLY A 245 -17.39 6.00 17.74
CA GLY A 245 -16.25 6.83 18.12
C GLY A 245 -14.91 6.08 18.27
N GLY A 246 -14.87 4.78 17.94
CA GLY A 246 -13.64 4.00 17.94
C GLY A 246 -12.68 4.34 16.79
N GLU A 247 -11.52 3.69 16.78
CA GLU A 247 -10.55 3.81 15.69
C GLU A 247 -10.99 3.00 14.46
N MET A 248 -10.64 3.50 13.27
CA MET A 248 -10.81 2.74 12.03
C MET A 248 -9.97 1.47 12.05
N VAL A 249 -10.49 0.40 11.44
CA VAL A 249 -9.87 -0.92 11.54
C VAL A 249 -9.02 -1.18 10.30
N LEU A 250 -7.70 -1.32 10.47
CA LEU A 250 -6.81 -1.65 9.35
C LEU A 250 -7.19 -3.03 8.77
N GLU A 251 -7.48 -3.05 7.47
CA GLU A 251 -7.85 -4.23 6.69
C GLU A 251 -6.67 -4.75 5.86
N GLU A 252 -5.96 -3.84 5.20
CA GLU A 252 -4.87 -4.20 4.30
C GLU A 252 -3.84 -3.08 4.20
N GLU A 253 -2.57 -3.45 4.11
CA GLU A 253 -1.49 -2.56 3.72
C GLU A 253 -0.41 -3.31 2.92
N TYR A 254 0.08 -2.65 1.87
CA TYR A 254 1.14 -3.14 1.00
C TYR A 254 2.14 -2.02 0.78
N THR A 255 3.43 -2.30 1.01
CA THR A 255 4.51 -1.34 0.79
C THR A 255 5.56 -1.97 -0.13
N TYR A 256 5.83 -1.32 -1.25
CA TYR A 256 6.88 -1.70 -2.18
C TYR A 256 8.16 -0.94 -1.84
N ARG A 257 9.21 -1.69 -1.49
CA ARG A 257 10.55 -1.16 -1.21
C ARG A 257 11.55 -1.69 -2.23
N ASN A 258 12.68 -1.01 -2.33
CA ASN A 258 13.81 -1.44 -3.19
C ASN A 258 13.40 -1.72 -4.63
N ILE A 259 12.43 -0.96 -5.16
CA ILE A 259 11.94 -1.13 -6.53
C ILE A 259 13.10 -0.89 -7.50
N LYS A 260 13.32 -1.85 -8.40
CA LYS A 260 14.21 -1.73 -9.55
C LYS A 260 13.42 -2.10 -10.79
N LEU A 261 13.17 -1.12 -11.67
CA LEU A 261 12.42 -1.28 -12.91
C LEU A 261 13.34 -1.78 -14.03
N ASN A 262 12.76 -2.53 -14.97
CA ASN A 262 13.39 -2.98 -16.22
C ASN A 262 14.75 -3.67 -15.99
N VAL A 263 14.75 -4.64 -15.09
CA VAL A 263 15.95 -5.43 -14.74
C VAL A 263 16.22 -6.54 -15.76
N GLY A 264 15.32 -6.76 -16.72
CA GLY A 264 15.49 -7.70 -17.81
C GLY A 264 15.16 -9.13 -17.41
N LEU A 265 14.04 -9.32 -16.70
CA LEU A 265 13.58 -10.64 -16.31
C LEU A 265 13.24 -11.50 -17.53
N THR A 266 13.65 -12.75 -17.49
CA THR A 266 13.46 -13.73 -18.57
C THR A 266 12.55 -14.87 -18.11
N ASP A 267 12.20 -15.79 -19.01
CA ASP A 267 11.41 -16.98 -18.62
C ASP A 267 12.12 -17.84 -17.57
N ALA A 268 13.46 -17.83 -17.54
CA ALA A 268 14.23 -18.53 -16.51
C ALA A 268 13.97 -17.97 -15.09
N ASP A 269 13.59 -16.70 -14.97
CA ASP A 269 13.23 -16.10 -13.67
C ASP A 269 11.89 -16.64 -13.12
N PHE A 270 11.09 -17.29 -13.96
CA PHE A 270 9.78 -17.85 -13.64
C PHE A 270 9.74 -19.37 -13.90
N ASP A 271 10.90 -20.01 -13.85
CA ASP A 271 11.06 -21.45 -14.00
C ASP A 271 11.37 -22.08 -12.62
N PRO A 272 10.57 -23.05 -12.14
CA PRO A 272 10.90 -23.77 -10.90
C PRO A 272 12.22 -24.55 -10.99
N ASP A 273 12.74 -24.86 -12.17
CA ASP A 273 14.04 -25.53 -12.35
C ASP A 273 15.24 -24.56 -12.35
N ASN A 274 15.01 -23.26 -12.10
CA ASN A 274 16.09 -22.29 -11.94
C ASN A 274 16.96 -22.63 -10.72
N LYS A 275 18.26 -22.80 -10.96
CA LYS A 275 19.27 -23.21 -9.96
C LYS A 275 19.48 -22.22 -8.82
N GLU A 276 19.00 -20.99 -8.95
CA GLU A 276 19.03 -19.99 -7.88
C GLU A 276 17.88 -20.15 -6.86
N TYR A 277 16.89 -21.00 -7.16
CA TYR A 277 15.71 -21.25 -6.33
C TYR A 277 15.83 -22.59 -5.61
N ASN A 278 15.00 -22.81 -4.58
CA ASN A 278 15.05 -24.03 -3.77
C ASN A 278 13.96 -25.05 -4.11
N PHE A 279 13.28 -24.92 -5.24
CA PHE A 279 12.28 -25.91 -5.65
C PHE A 279 12.97 -27.30 -5.79
N PRO A 280 12.38 -28.37 -5.23
CA PRO A 280 12.93 -29.73 -5.32
C PRO A 280 12.70 -30.36 -6.69
#